data_AF-A0A1B9JV59-F1
#
_entry.id   AF-A0A1B9JV59-F1
#
_cell.length_a   1.000
_cell.length_b   1.000
_cell.length_c   1.000
_cell.angle_alpha   90.00
_cell.angle_beta   90.00
_cell.angle_gamma   90.00
#
_symmetry.space_group_name_H-M   'P 1'
#
loop_
_entity.id
_entity.type
_entity.pdbx_description
1 polymer ?
#
loop_
_entity_poly.entity_id
_entity_poly.type
_entity_poly.pdbx_seq_one_letter_code
_entity_poly.pdbx_strand_id
1 'polypeptide(L)'
;MKKISIIFILLAHLSFVIQAQEYQYNDSGITKSFEFGPSNSKNSSNQQRDIIEAIYFDKGVQLSWNSNIDDFDIDIFFVNTKNNKKMVEILVNNIQNTDWVYLPTKLKLNELTKGDIAFLYLIQLKNIDPNSCLHHNFDVYGYSNSKYPEGILDYLDYNRLEVQNNMRICLSDKGYL
;
A
#
# COMPACT_ATOMS: atom_id res chain seq x y z
N MET A 1 -44.73 30.26 21.84
CA MET A 1 -44.66 28.87 21.35
C MET A 1 -43.21 28.46 21.27
N LYS A 2 -42.72 27.75 22.30
CA LYS A 2 -41.33 27.28 22.45
C LYS A 2 -41.34 25.76 22.31
N LYS A 3 -40.98 25.23 21.14
CA LYS A 3 -40.79 23.78 20.90
C LYS A 3 -39.61 23.56 19.95
N ILE A 4 -38.43 24.08 20.33
CA ILE A 4 -37.15 23.75 19.70
C ILE A 4 -36.12 23.74 20.83
N SER A 5 -36.14 22.71 21.69
CA SER A 5 -35.09 22.58 22.73
C SER A 5 -34.98 21.20 23.39
N ILE A 6 -35.55 20.14 22.80
CA ILE A 6 -35.49 18.77 23.36
C ILE A 6 -34.70 17.81 22.45
N ILE A 7 -34.68 18.05 21.13
CA ILE A 7 -33.97 17.19 20.17
C ILE A 7 -32.43 17.33 20.29
N PHE A 8 -31.92 18.51 20.64
CA PHE A 8 -30.47 18.72 20.80
C PHE A 8 -29.88 18.11 22.09
N ILE A 9 -30.71 17.80 23.10
CA ILE A 9 -30.23 17.20 24.36
C ILE A 9 -30.10 15.67 24.22
N LEU A 10 -30.90 15.04 23.36
CA LEU A 10 -30.84 13.58 23.13
C LEU A 10 -29.67 13.14 22.24
N LEU A 11 -29.14 14.02 21.39
CA LEU A 11 -27.98 13.72 20.52
C LEU A 11 -26.62 13.82 21.24
N ALA A 12 -26.54 14.51 22.40
CA ALA A 12 -25.30 14.64 23.17
C ALA A 12 -25.03 13.43 24.11
N HIS A 13 -26.01 12.55 24.33
CA HIS A 13 -25.86 11.39 25.21
C HIS A 13 -25.46 10.08 24.50
N LEU A 14 -25.55 10.00 23.16
CA LEU A 14 -25.03 8.85 22.42
C LEU A 14 -23.51 8.88 22.21
N SER A 15 -22.87 10.04 22.36
CA SER A 15 -21.41 10.18 22.21
C SER A 15 -20.60 9.74 23.43
N PHE A 16 -21.25 9.42 24.56
CA PHE A 16 -20.57 9.07 25.82
C PHE A 16 -20.53 7.57 26.14
N VAL A 17 -21.19 6.72 25.32
CA VAL A 17 -21.25 5.26 25.56
C VAL A 17 -20.17 4.50 24.79
N ILE A 18 -19.51 5.11 23.80
CA ILE A 18 -18.50 4.42 22.97
C ILE A 18 -17.09 4.47 23.58
N GLN A 19 -16.80 5.35 24.54
CA GLN A 19 -15.47 5.43 25.20
C GLN A 19 -15.30 4.52 26.43
N ALA A 20 -16.28 3.69 26.78
CA ALA A 20 -16.23 2.83 27.98
C ALA A 20 -15.78 1.38 27.71
N GLN A 21 -15.48 0.99 26.47
CA GLN A 21 -15.03 -0.38 26.15
C GLN A 21 -13.50 -0.54 26.01
N GLU A 22 -12.71 0.52 26.16
CA GLU A 22 -11.24 0.46 26.07
C GLU A 22 -10.53 0.27 27.43
N TYR A 23 -11.26 0.15 28.55
CA TYR A 23 -10.64 0.25 29.87
C TYR A 23 -10.97 -0.87 30.84
N GLN A 24 -11.06 -2.13 30.39
CA GLN A 24 -10.91 -3.29 31.28
C GLN A 24 -10.28 -4.49 30.57
N TYR A 25 -8.95 -4.56 30.59
CA TYR A 25 -8.29 -5.86 30.81
C TYR A 25 -7.05 -5.65 31.66
N ASN A 26 -7.05 -6.38 32.77
CA ASN A 26 -6.28 -6.13 33.98
C ASN A 26 -4.77 -6.25 33.81
N ASP A 27 -4.12 -5.22 34.33
CA ASP A 27 -2.84 -5.27 35.02
C ASP A 27 -2.92 -6.24 36.22
N SER A 28 -2.02 -7.22 36.25
CA SER A 28 -1.63 -7.91 37.49
C SER A 28 -0.11 -7.98 37.55
N GLY A 29 0.47 -6.99 38.21
CA GLY A 29 1.90 -6.89 38.44
C GLY A 29 2.50 -8.01 39.33
N ILE A 30 3.67 -8.46 38.87
CA ILE A 30 4.92 -8.66 39.64
C ILE A 30 5.02 -9.85 40.60
N THR A 31 5.96 -10.77 40.32
CA THR A 31 7.16 -10.99 41.16
C THR A 31 8.29 -11.72 40.43
N LYS A 32 9.51 -11.26 40.70
CA LYS A 32 10.80 -11.66 40.11
C LYS A 32 11.20 -13.11 40.44
N SER A 33 11.91 -13.75 39.52
CA SER A 33 13.18 -14.43 39.83
C SER A 33 14.01 -14.56 38.55
N PHE A 34 15.25 -14.10 38.66
CA PHE A 34 16.27 -14.13 37.64
C PHE A 34 17.08 -15.41 37.88
N GLU A 35 16.98 -16.40 37.01
CA GLU A 35 17.87 -17.56 37.02
C GLU A 35 18.40 -17.84 35.61
N PHE A 36 19.73 -17.93 35.53
CA PHE A 36 20.51 -18.30 34.34
C PHE A 36 20.41 -19.82 34.11
N GLY A 37 20.09 -20.26 32.89
CA GLY A 37 20.31 -21.65 32.44
C GLY A 37 19.49 -22.07 31.22
N PRO A 38 20.06 -22.79 30.23
CA PRO A 38 19.54 -22.82 28.87
C PRO A 38 18.42 -23.85 28.72
N SER A 39 17.29 -23.43 28.15
CA SER A 39 16.20 -24.31 27.77
C SER A 39 15.80 -24.03 26.33
N ASN A 40 16.15 -24.99 25.46
CA ASN A 40 15.63 -25.11 24.12
C ASN A 40 14.10 -25.20 24.16
N SER A 41 13.43 -24.08 23.93
CA SER A 41 12.00 -24.06 23.63
C SER A 41 11.84 -23.74 22.15
N LYS A 42 11.57 -24.79 21.36
CA LYS A 42 11.00 -24.67 20.02
C LYS A 42 9.58 -24.11 20.17
N ASN A 43 9.45 -22.80 20.30
CA ASN A 43 8.21 -22.12 19.98
C ASN A 43 8.15 -21.94 18.47
N SER A 44 7.71 -22.99 17.79
CA SER A 44 7.27 -22.90 16.40
C SER A 44 5.87 -22.29 16.40
N SER A 45 5.78 -20.99 16.65
CA SER A 45 4.67 -20.25 16.07
C SER A 45 4.84 -20.37 14.56
N ASN A 46 3.84 -20.95 13.88
CA ASN A 46 3.73 -20.86 12.43
C ASN A 46 3.53 -19.37 12.10
N GLN A 47 4.62 -18.60 12.08
CA GLN A 47 4.71 -17.37 11.33
C GLN A 47 4.49 -17.78 9.87
N GLN A 48 3.29 -17.51 9.37
CA GLN A 48 3.04 -17.46 7.94
C GLN A 48 4.10 -16.50 7.38
N ARG A 49 5.13 -17.06 6.74
CA ARG A 49 6.24 -16.28 6.22
C ARG A 49 5.67 -15.32 5.19
N ASP A 50 5.94 -14.04 5.36
CA ASP A 50 5.73 -13.08 4.28
C ASP A 50 6.46 -13.59 3.05
N ILE A 51 5.69 -13.86 1.99
CA ILE A 51 6.27 -14.25 0.72
C ILE A 51 6.65 -12.94 0.05
N ILE A 52 7.96 -12.69 0.05
CA ILE A 52 8.57 -11.52 -0.55
C ILE A 52 9.20 -11.94 -1.86
N GLU A 53 8.63 -11.51 -2.97
CA GLU A 53 9.14 -11.78 -4.31
C GLU A 53 9.98 -10.62 -4.83
N ALA A 54 11.19 -10.91 -5.33
CA ALA A 54 12.04 -9.92 -5.98
C ALA A 54 11.68 -9.79 -7.47
N ILE A 55 11.41 -8.57 -7.92
CA ILE A 55 11.07 -8.24 -9.30
C ILE A 55 12.20 -7.41 -9.90
N TYR A 56 12.70 -7.84 -11.06
CA TYR A 56 13.84 -7.22 -11.72
C TYR A 56 13.44 -6.48 -13.00
N PHE A 57 13.87 -5.23 -13.06
CA PHE A 57 13.80 -4.37 -14.23
C PHE A 57 15.19 -4.16 -14.81
N ASP A 58 15.23 -3.65 -16.04
CA ASP A 58 16.47 -3.32 -16.70
C ASP A 58 17.36 -2.39 -15.86
N LYS A 59 18.67 -2.49 -16.08
CA LYS A 59 19.67 -1.61 -15.45
C LYS A 59 19.67 -1.68 -13.92
N GLY A 60 19.29 -2.83 -13.36
CA GLY A 60 19.50 -3.17 -11.96
C GLY A 60 18.48 -2.58 -10.98
N VAL A 61 17.32 -2.14 -11.46
CA VAL A 61 16.22 -1.79 -10.57
C VAL A 61 15.58 -3.08 -10.06
N GLN A 62 15.58 -3.25 -8.74
CA GLN A 62 14.96 -4.36 -8.04
C GLN A 62 13.85 -3.81 -7.16
N LEU A 63 12.68 -4.45 -7.18
CA LEU A 63 11.56 -4.17 -6.28
C LEU A 63 11.23 -5.42 -5.47
N SER A 64 10.72 -5.23 -4.26
CA SER A 64 10.29 -6.32 -3.37
C SER A 64 8.78 -6.26 -3.20
N TRP A 65 8.08 -7.30 -3.64
CA TRP A 65 6.63 -7.42 -3.57
C TRP A 65 6.22 -8.33 -2.42
N ASN A 66 5.22 -7.92 -1.64
CA ASN A 66 4.67 -8.68 -0.55
C ASN A 66 3.26 -9.15 -0.91
N SER A 67 3.17 -10.43 -1.27
CA SER A 67 1.94 -11.07 -1.73
C SER A 67 0.85 -11.18 -0.66
N ASN A 68 1.17 -11.01 0.63
CA ASN A 68 0.16 -11.05 1.70
C ASN A 68 -0.71 -9.79 1.72
N ILE A 69 -0.09 -8.64 1.40
CA ILE A 69 -0.73 -7.31 1.47
C ILE A 69 -0.91 -6.66 0.09
N ASP A 70 -0.55 -7.37 -0.98
CA ASP A 70 -0.65 -6.88 -2.36
C ASP A 70 0.08 -5.53 -2.55
N ASP A 71 1.27 -5.40 -1.99
CA ASP A 71 2.01 -4.14 -1.99
C ASP A 71 3.52 -4.33 -1.92
N PHE A 72 4.29 -3.26 -2.13
CA PHE A 72 5.75 -3.33 -2.04
C PHE A 72 6.25 -3.14 -0.61
N ASP A 73 7.28 -3.92 -0.26
CA ASP A 73 7.99 -3.77 0.99
C ASP A 73 8.83 -2.49 1.02
N ILE A 74 8.84 -1.82 2.16
CA ILE A 74 9.65 -0.62 2.39
C ILE A 74 11.05 -1.04 2.85
N ASP A 75 11.83 -1.56 1.91
CA ASP A 75 13.18 -2.05 2.14
C ASP A 75 14.27 -1.10 1.59
N ILE A 76 15.53 -1.57 1.56
CA ILE A 76 16.64 -0.78 1.03
C ILE A 76 16.48 -0.46 -0.47
N PHE A 77 15.89 -1.37 -1.26
CA PHE A 77 15.64 -1.13 -2.67
C PHE A 77 14.57 -0.06 -2.86
N PHE A 78 13.57 -0.03 -1.97
CA PHE A 78 12.57 1.02 -1.95
C PHE A 78 13.19 2.40 -1.75
N VAL A 79 14.01 2.55 -0.71
CA VAL A 79 14.68 3.82 -0.38
C VAL A 79 15.65 4.24 -1.48
N ASN A 80 16.41 3.29 -2.05
CA ASN A 80 17.37 3.57 -3.11
C ASN A 80 16.68 4.09 -4.38
N THR A 81 15.60 3.43 -4.80
CA THR A 81 14.83 3.84 -5.98
C THR A 81 14.17 5.20 -5.75
N LYS A 82 13.62 5.45 -4.55
CA LYS A 82 13.00 6.73 -4.17
C LYS A 82 13.92 7.93 -4.38
N ASN A 83 15.22 7.75 -4.10
CA ASN A 83 16.21 8.83 -4.09
C ASN A 83 17.03 8.90 -5.38
N ASN A 84 16.75 8.04 -6.38
CA ASN A 84 17.51 7.96 -7.61
C ASN A 84 16.64 8.25 -8.83
N LYS A 85 16.74 9.47 -9.36
CA LYS A 85 15.99 9.92 -10.56
C LYS A 85 16.14 8.98 -11.75
N LYS A 86 17.32 8.36 -11.95
CA LYS A 86 17.53 7.42 -13.05
C LYS A 86 16.71 6.15 -12.89
N MET A 87 16.57 5.65 -11.65
CA MET A 87 15.76 4.48 -11.36
C MET A 87 14.26 4.78 -11.51
N VAL A 88 13.82 5.96 -11.06
CA VAL A 88 12.46 6.46 -11.30
C VAL A 88 12.17 6.53 -12.81
N GLU A 89 13.07 7.11 -13.60
CA GLU A 89 12.92 7.21 -15.05
C GLU A 89 12.87 5.81 -15.71
N ILE A 90 13.65 4.84 -15.23
CA ILE A 90 13.56 3.45 -15.71
C ILE A 90 12.16 2.88 -15.47
N LEU A 91 11.58 3.09 -14.29
CA LEU A 91 10.24 2.60 -13.97
C LEU A 91 9.17 3.28 -14.82
N VAL A 92 9.26 4.61 -15.00
CA VAL A 92 8.35 5.34 -15.90
C VAL A 92 8.41 4.77 -17.31
N ASN A 93 9.60 4.51 -17.83
CA ASN A 93 9.78 3.90 -19.15
C ASN A 93 9.22 2.48 -19.24
N ASN A 94 9.15 1.75 -18.12
CA ASN A 94 8.61 0.39 -18.07
C ASN A 94 7.08 0.32 -17.92
N ILE A 95 6.35 1.42 -17.73
CA ILE A 95 4.87 1.42 -17.66
C ILE A 95 4.23 0.75 -18.90
N GLN A 96 4.87 0.87 -20.06
CA GLN A 96 4.40 0.23 -21.30
C GLN A 96 4.79 -1.26 -21.43
N ASN A 97 5.60 -1.79 -20.53
CA ASN A 97 6.08 -3.17 -20.61
C ASN A 97 4.94 -4.15 -20.28
N THR A 98 4.61 -5.01 -21.23
CA THR A 98 3.52 -6.00 -21.12
C THR A 98 4.01 -7.41 -20.76
N ASP A 99 5.29 -7.58 -20.42
CA ASP A 99 5.83 -8.86 -19.97
C ASP A 99 5.15 -9.27 -18.66
N TRP A 100 4.59 -10.47 -18.63
CA TRP A 100 3.94 -11.02 -17.45
C TRP A 100 4.95 -11.27 -16.31
N VAL A 101 4.48 -11.06 -15.09
CA VAL A 101 5.19 -11.33 -13.86
C VAL A 101 4.30 -12.22 -13.00
N TYR A 102 4.78 -13.44 -12.75
CA TYR A 102 4.08 -14.40 -11.93
C TYR A 102 4.15 -13.97 -10.45
N LEU A 103 3.12 -13.29 -9.98
CA LEU A 103 2.95 -12.84 -8.60
C LEU A 103 1.54 -13.19 -8.12
N PRO A 104 1.40 -13.87 -6.98
CA PRO A 104 0.11 -13.97 -6.31
C PRO A 104 -0.38 -12.56 -6.00
N THR A 105 -1.55 -12.20 -6.56
CA THR A 105 -2.18 -10.92 -6.22
C THR A 105 -3.70 -10.99 -6.24
N LYS A 106 -4.34 -10.12 -5.46
CA LYS A 106 -5.80 -9.87 -5.50
C LYS A 106 -6.18 -8.63 -6.31
N LEU A 107 -5.20 -7.85 -6.79
CA LEU A 107 -5.46 -6.59 -7.50
C LEU A 107 -6.07 -6.76 -8.89
N LYS A 108 -5.88 -7.94 -9.50
CA LYS A 108 -6.33 -8.25 -10.86
C LYS A 108 -6.60 -9.75 -10.98
N LEU A 109 -7.56 -10.12 -11.82
CA LEU A 109 -7.87 -11.54 -12.09
C LEU A 109 -6.76 -12.24 -12.88
N ASN A 110 -6.10 -11.49 -13.76
CA ASN A 110 -4.96 -11.95 -14.54
C ASN A 110 -3.65 -11.61 -13.84
N GLU A 111 -2.56 -12.23 -14.29
CA GLU A 111 -1.21 -11.90 -13.83
C GLU A 111 -0.89 -10.40 -14.02
N LEU A 112 -0.01 -9.86 -13.19
CA LEU A 112 0.47 -8.48 -13.37
C LEU A 112 1.55 -8.47 -14.45
N THR A 113 1.62 -7.40 -15.21
CA THR A 113 2.73 -7.13 -16.13
C THR A 113 3.81 -6.30 -15.42
N LYS A 114 5.03 -6.26 -15.99
CA LYS A 114 6.08 -5.36 -15.51
C LYS A 114 5.65 -3.90 -15.52
N GLY A 115 4.81 -3.49 -16.47
CA GLY A 115 4.24 -2.16 -16.53
C GLY A 115 3.26 -1.87 -15.41
N ASP A 116 2.44 -2.87 -15.02
CA ASP A 116 1.53 -2.74 -13.87
C ASP A 116 2.34 -2.53 -12.59
N ILE A 117 3.37 -3.37 -12.38
CA ILE A 117 4.27 -3.27 -11.24
C ILE A 117 4.98 -1.92 -11.20
N ALA A 118 5.53 -1.46 -12.32
CA ALA A 118 6.23 -0.18 -12.37
C ALA A 118 5.29 0.99 -12.03
N PHE A 119 4.06 0.96 -12.54
CA PHE A 119 3.05 1.97 -12.27
C PHE A 119 2.61 1.99 -10.80
N LEU A 120 2.21 0.83 -10.25
CA LEU A 120 1.81 0.70 -8.85
C LEU A 120 2.91 1.16 -7.91
N TYR A 121 4.16 0.79 -8.20
CA TYR A 121 5.31 1.22 -7.42
C TYR A 121 5.47 2.74 -7.42
N LEU A 122 5.36 3.40 -8.58
CA LEU A 122 5.50 4.85 -8.68
C LEU A 122 4.41 5.59 -7.89
N ILE A 123 3.18 5.04 -7.87
CA ILE A 123 2.08 5.56 -7.05
C ILE A 123 2.46 5.49 -5.56
N GLN A 124 2.87 4.32 -5.09
CA GLN A 124 3.18 4.08 -3.68
C GLN A 124 4.43 4.86 -3.23
N LEU A 125 5.49 4.86 -4.05
CA LEU A 125 6.81 5.45 -3.77
C LEU A 125 6.74 6.89 -3.29
N LYS A 126 5.82 7.66 -3.89
CA LYS A 126 5.71 9.10 -3.74
C LYS A 126 4.35 9.55 -3.20
N ASN A 127 3.53 8.60 -2.75
CA ASN A 127 2.16 8.84 -2.30
C ASN A 127 1.39 9.71 -3.32
N ILE A 128 1.50 9.31 -4.59
CA ILE A 128 0.88 10.02 -5.70
C ILE A 128 -0.60 9.66 -5.70
N ASP A 129 -1.45 10.69 -5.67
CA ASP A 129 -2.88 10.53 -5.97
C ASP A 129 -3.05 10.23 -7.48
N PRO A 130 -3.51 9.03 -7.86
CA PRO A 130 -3.69 8.67 -9.26
C PRO A 130 -4.70 9.56 -9.97
N ASN A 131 -5.73 10.05 -9.27
CA ASN A 131 -6.74 10.91 -9.88
C ASN A 131 -6.10 12.22 -10.37
N SER A 132 -5.23 12.78 -9.54
CA SER A 132 -4.52 14.02 -9.86
C SER A 132 -3.50 13.83 -10.99
N CYS A 133 -2.72 12.76 -10.99
CA CYS A 133 -1.70 12.59 -12.04
C CYS A 133 -2.29 12.12 -13.36
N LEU A 134 -3.33 11.28 -13.36
CA LEU A 134 -3.90 10.71 -14.57
C LEU A 134 -5.06 11.55 -15.15
N HIS A 135 -5.52 12.57 -14.43
CA HIS A 135 -6.70 13.37 -14.79
C HIS A 135 -7.94 12.49 -15.06
N HIS A 136 -8.06 11.39 -14.31
CA HIS A 136 -9.14 10.42 -14.42
C HIS A 136 -9.75 10.19 -13.03
N ASN A 137 -11.08 10.13 -12.93
CA ASN A 137 -11.75 9.90 -11.66
C ASN A 137 -11.96 8.39 -11.46
N PHE A 138 -11.09 7.77 -10.67
CA PHE A 138 -11.29 6.39 -10.24
C PHE A 138 -12.23 6.34 -9.03
N ASP A 139 -13.10 5.32 -9.01
CA ASP A 139 -13.93 5.06 -7.84
C ASP A 139 -13.05 4.56 -6.68
N VAL A 140 -13.13 5.25 -5.54
CA VAL A 140 -12.34 4.93 -4.33
C VAL A 140 -12.92 3.72 -3.57
N TYR A 141 -14.06 3.18 -4.02
CA TYR A 141 -14.85 2.21 -3.27
C TYR A 141 -14.66 0.74 -3.67
N GLY A 142 -13.66 0.41 -4.50
CA GLY A 142 -13.39 -0.97 -4.89
C GLY A 142 -12.32 -1.67 -4.06
N TYR A 143 -12.62 -2.92 -3.70
CA TYR A 143 -11.85 -3.80 -2.82
C TYR A 143 -11.62 -3.22 -1.43
N SER A 144 -12.48 -3.61 -0.48
CA SER A 144 -12.25 -3.38 0.95
C SER A 144 -10.85 -3.87 1.32
N ASN A 145 -9.92 -2.94 1.59
CA ASN A 145 -8.50 -3.12 1.93
C ASN A 145 -7.46 -2.93 0.80
N SER A 146 -7.84 -2.54 -0.42
CA SER A 146 -6.86 -2.13 -1.44
C SER A 146 -6.36 -0.70 -1.21
N LYS A 147 -5.06 -0.47 -1.39
CA LYS A 147 -4.46 0.88 -1.42
C LYS A 147 -4.68 1.59 -2.76
N TYR A 148 -5.09 0.84 -3.78
CA TYR A 148 -5.24 1.32 -5.14
C TYR A 148 -6.73 1.43 -5.50
N PRO A 149 -7.16 2.52 -6.17
CA PRO A 149 -8.53 2.70 -6.63
C PRO A 149 -9.03 1.57 -7.54
N GLU A 150 -10.34 1.36 -7.58
CA GLU A 150 -10.95 0.38 -8.50
C GLU A 150 -10.72 0.78 -9.96
N GLY A 151 -10.56 -0.21 -10.84
CA GLY A 151 -10.42 0.01 -12.28
C GLY A 151 -9.12 0.69 -12.71
N ILE A 152 -8.21 1.00 -11.79
CA ILE A 152 -6.94 1.67 -12.13
C ILE A 152 -6.04 0.82 -13.03
N LEU A 153 -5.99 -0.50 -12.80
CA LEU A 153 -5.23 -1.44 -13.63
C LEU A 153 -5.92 -1.71 -14.97
N ASP A 154 -7.26 -1.70 -15.01
CA ASP A 154 -8.00 -1.80 -16.27
C ASP A 154 -7.77 -0.55 -17.12
N TYR A 155 -7.82 0.64 -16.52
CA TYR A 155 -7.47 1.88 -17.20
C TYR A 155 -6.04 1.86 -17.74
N LEU A 156 -5.10 1.35 -16.95
CA LEU A 156 -3.71 1.20 -17.38
C LEU A 156 -3.60 0.30 -18.61
N ASP A 157 -4.29 -0.84 -18.65
CA ASP A 157 -4.24 -1.77 -19.79
C ASP A 157 -4.60 -1.11 -21.12
N TYR A 158 -5.60 -0.23 -21.13
CA TYR A 158 -6.04 0.46 -22.34
C TYR A 158 -5.25 1.73 -22.67
N ASN A 159 -4.56 2.33 -21.67
CA ASN A 159 -4.00 3.68 -21.79
C ASN A 159 -2.51 3.78 -21.43
N ARG A 160 -1.72 2.69 -21.53
CA ARG A 160 -0.31 2.65 -21.07
C ARG A 160 0.57 3.82 -21.53
N LEU A 161 0.48 4.21 -22.81
CA LEU A 161 1.26 5.32 -23.35
C LEU A 161 0.85 6.66 -22.71
N GLU A 162 -0.45 6.89 -22.57
CA GLU A 162 -0.98 8.09 -21.92
C GLU A 162 -0.60 8.12 -20.44
N VAL A 163 -0.81 7.01 -19.72
CA VAL A 163 -0.43 6.87 -18.30
C VAL A 163 1.05 7.13 -18.11
N GLN A 164 1.92 6.59 -18.98
CA GLN A 164 3.36 6.87 -18.91
C GLN A 164 3.66 8.37 -19.03
N ASN A 165 3.06 9.05 -20.02
CA ASN A 165 3.31 10.47 -20.24
C ASN A 165 2.79 11.32 -19.08
N ASN A 166 1.59 11.04 -18.61
CA ASN A 166 0.97 11.71 -17.47
C ASN A 166 1.80 11.51 -16.19
N MET A 167 2.27 10.29 -15.94
CA MET A 167 3.17 9.99 -14.82
C MET A 167 4.50 10.72 -14.94
N ARG A 168 5.10 10.79 -16.14
CA ARG A 168 6.34 11.54 -16.36
C ARG A 168 6.17 13.02 -16.00
N ILE A 169 5.12 13.67 -16.50
CA ILE A 169 4.82 15.07 -16.20
C ILE A 169 4.62 15.25 -14.70
N CYS A 170 3.75 14.43 -14.10
CA CYS A 170 3.43 14.54 -12.68
C CYS A 170 4.65 14.35 -11.77
N LEU A 171 5.56 13.44 -12.12
CA LEU A 171 6.80 13.21 -11.39
C LEU A 171 7.80 14.36 -11.56
N SER A 172 7.90 14.96 -12.75
CA SER A 172 8.73 16.14 -12.98
C SER A 172 8.23 17.36 -12.22
N ASP A 173 6.92 17.62 -12.22
CA ASP A 173 6.32 18.74 -11.47
C ASP A 173 6.56 18.62 -9.96
N LYS A 174 6.64 17.38 -9.45
CA LYS A 174 6.97 17.07 -8.06
C LYS A 174 8.48 16.96 -7.78
N GLY A 175 9.34 17.20 -8.78
CA GLY A 175 10.80 17.21 -8.65
C GLY A 175 11.48 15.84 -8.59
N TYR A 176 10.75 14.76 -8.91
CA TYR A 176 11.27 13.38 -8.89
C TYR A 176 11.96 12.96 -10.19
N LEU A 177 11.74 13.70 -11.27
CA LEU A 177 12.44 13.62 -12.55
C LEU A 177 12.99 15.01 -12.89
#